data_AF-A0A1M3QTB5-F1
#
_entry.id   AF-A0A1M3QTB5-F1
#
_cell.length_a   1.000
_cell.length_b   1.000
_cell.length_c   1.000
_cell.angle_alpha   90.00
_cell.angle_beta   90.00
_cell.angle_gamma   90.00
#
_symmetry.space_group_name_H-M   'P 1'
#
loop_
_entity.id
_entity.type
_entity.pdbx_description
1 polymer ?
#
loop_
_entity_poly.entity_id
_entity_poly.type
_entity_poly.pdbx_seq_one_letter_code
_entity_poly.pdbx_strand_id
1 'polypeptide(L)'
;MKKTFVLLLCCGLMYTFANAQSVIPDPTLSEKAQKEILKTSKRLEERKLELIKLEKEVEDAKRIAVKKEKDAQVSADENVSAASKLNNDALDKTKARKARKKASKAADDAKDARKAAKKAKKLENNISSLQKKIQEDETRLAEMTHPALKK
;
A
#
# COMPACT_ATOMS: atom_id res chain seq x y z
N MET A 1 28.20 -13.29 16.59
CA MET A 1 28.10 -11.83 16.33
C MET A 1 27.29 -11.50 15.07
N LYS A 2 26.09 -12.06 14.88
CA LYS A 2 25.24 -11.77 13.71
C LYS A 2 23.80 -11.35 14.07
N LYS A 3 23.45 -11.40 15.35
CA LYS A 3 22.10 -11.05 15.87
C LYS A 3 21.99 -9.59 16.33
N THR A 4 23.12 -8.92 16.57
CA THR A 4 23.17 -7.50 16.94
C THR A 4 23.03 -6.56 15.74
N PHE A 5 23.31 -7.04 14.52
CA PHE A 5 23.21 -6.22 13.31
C PHE A 5 21.76 -6.03 12.82
N VAL A 6 20.87 -6.98 13.13
CA VAL A 6 19.44 -6.88 12.78
C VAL A 6 18.70 -5.91 13.72
N LEU A 7 19.17 -5.73 14.96
CA LEU A 7 18.57 -4.79 15.90
C LEU A 7 18.90 -3.32 15.55
N LEU A 8 20.04 -3.07 14.90
CA LEU A 8 20.49 -1.73 14.50
C LEU A 8 19.86 -1.25 13.19
N LEU A 9 19.32 -2.15 12.36
CA LEU A 9 18.64 -1.79 11.11
C LEU A 9 17.20 -1.31 11.33
N CYS A 10 16.56 -1.70 12.44
CA CYS A 10 15.19 -1.28 12.77
C CYS A 10 15.10 0.10 13.45
N CYS A 11 16.20 0.64 14.00
CA CYS A 11 16.21 1.96 14.64
C CYS A 11 16.33 3.14 13.65
N GLY A 12 16.66 2.87 12.38
CA GLY A 12 16.85 3.93 11.36
C GLY A 12 15.56 4.48 10.76
N LEU A 13 14.40 3.83 10.98
CA LEU A 13 13.13 4.21 10.34
C LEU A 13 12.22 5.10 11.21
N MET A 14 12.64 5.46 12.44
CA MET A 14 11.82 6.28 13.35
C MET A 14 12.20 7.78 13.37
N TYR A 15 13.08 8.24 12.48
CA TYR A 15 13.56 9.63 12.49
C TYR A 15 12.69 10.64 11.72
N THR A 16 11.51 10.28 11.22
CA THR A 16 10.68 11.20 10.40
C THR A 16 9.48 11.81 11.12
N PHE A 17 9.35 11.71 12.45
CA PHE A 17 8.23 12.31 13.20
C PHE A 17 8.55 13.62 13.92
N ALA A 18 9.69 14.26 13.65
CA ALA A 18 10.01 15.56 14.24
C ALA A 18 9.85 16.65 13.18
N ASN A 19 8.64 17.21 13.07
CA ASN A 19 8.35 18.62 12.74
C ASN A 19 6.83 18.82 12.63
N ALA A 20 6.11 18.68 13.75
CA ALA A 20 4.86 19.41 13.92
C ALA A 20 5.22 20.88 14.23
N GLN A 21 5.77 21.60 13.25
CA GLN A 21 5.94 23.04 13.35
C GLN A 21 4.57 23.67 13.15
N SER A 22 3.98 24.19 14.22
CA SER A 22 2.80 25.04 14.12
C SER A 22 3.19 26.29 13.34
N VAL A 23 2.66 26.42 12.12
CA VAL A 23 2.80 27.64 11.33
C VAL A 23 1.98 28.74 12.02
N ILE A 24 2.64 29.59 12.79
CA ILE A 24 2.04 30.83 13.29
C ILE A 24 1.98 31.79 12.09
N PRO A 25 0.79 32.25 11.66
CA PRO A 25 0.70 33.23 10.58
C PRO A 25 1.46 34.49 10.98
N ASP A 26 2.42 34.92 10.16
CA ASP A 26 3.14 36.18 10.40
C ASP A 26 2.13 37.35 10.38
N PRO A 27 2.05 38.15 11.46
CA PRO A 27 1.08 39.24 11.55
C PRO A 27 1.31 40.36 10.53
N THR A 28 2.46 40.38 9.85
CA THR A 28 2.77 41.33 8.78
C THR A 28 2.19 40.93 7.41
N LEU A 29 1.69 39.70 7.27
CA LEU A 29 1.05 39.22 6.05
C LEU A 29 -0.37 39.78 5.88
N SER A 30 -0.78 40.00 4.63
CA SER A 30 -2.17 40.36 4.33
C SER A 30 -3.16 39.31 4.85
N GLU A 31 -4.37 39.73 5.23
CA GLU A 31 -5.44 38.83 5.69
C GLU A 31 -5.72 37.68 4.68
N LYS A 32 -5.62 37.98 3.38
CA LYS A 32 -5.75 36.97 2.30
C LYS A 32 -4.65 35.91 2.38
N ALA A 33 -3.39 36.32 2.59
CA ALA A 33 -2.27 35.40 2.74
C ALA A 33 -2.42 34.54 4.00
N GLN A 34 -2.84 35.14 5.13
CA GLN A 34 -3.10 34.39 6.37
C GLN A 34 -4.21 33.34 6.19
N LYS A 35 -5.30 33.69 5.47
CA LYS A 35 -6.38 32.75 5.12
C LYS A 35 -5.91 31.60 4.24
N GLU A 36 -5.07 31.87 3.24
CA GLU A 36 -4.55 30.83 2.35
C GLU A 36 -3.53 29.91 3.03
N ILE A 37 -2.71 30.44 3.95
CA ILE A 37 -1.84 29.66 4.84
C ILE A 37 -2.70 28.71 5.69
N LEU A 38 -3.73 29.22 6.38
CA LEU A 38 -4.59 28.40 7.23
C LEU A 38 -5.30 27.28 6.45
N LYS A 39 -5.84 27.60 5.27
CA LYS A 39 -6.46 26.59 4.39
C LYS A 39 -5.47 25.52 3.93
N THR A 40 -4.25 25.93 3.58
CA THR A 40 -3.20 25.01 3.12
C THR A 40 -2.72 24.11 4.25
N SER A 41 -2.52 24.66 5.45
CA SER A 41 -2.18 23.88 6.65
C SER A 41 -3.27 22.87 6.99
N LYS A 42 -4.55 23.27 6.97
CA LYS A 42 -5.67 22.36 7.23
C LYS A 42 -5.72 21.22 6.20
N ARG A 43 -5.59 21.54 4.90
CA ARG A 43 -5.55 20.53 3.83
C ARG A 43 -4.36 19.59 4.00
N LEU A 44 -3.21 20.10 4.43
CA LEU A 44 -2.01 19.30 4.69
C LEU A 44 -2.24 18.30 5.82
N GLU A 45 -2.85 18.73 6.93
CA GLU A 45 -3.21 17.86 8.05
C GLU A 45 -4.21 16.77 7.61
N GLU A 46 -5.26 17.14 6.87
CA GLU A 46 -6.24 16.20 6.33
C GLU A 46 -5.57 15.14 5.43
N ARG A 47 -4.64 15.56 4.56
CA ARG A 47 -3.89 14.64 3.69
C ARG A 47 -2.92 13.75 4.48
N LYS A 48 -2.27 14.26 5.52
CA LYS A 48 -1.42 13.44 6.41
C LYS A 48 -2.23 12.38 7.16
N LEU A 49 -3.44 12.72 7.61
CA LEU A 49 -4.37 11.76 8.20
C LEU A 49 -4.85 10.71 7.19
N GLU A 50 -5.15 11.11 5.95
CA GLU A 50 -5.50 10.20 4.88
C GLU A 50 -4.34 9.25 4.53
N LEU A 51 -3.10 9.75 4.54
CA LEU A 51 -1.90 8.95 4.30
C LEU A 51 -1.79 7.81 5.32
N ILE A 52 -1.92 8.12 6.61
CA ILE A 52 -1.87 7.11 7.68
C ILE A 52 -2.96 6.03 7.48
N LYS A 53 -4.17 6.44 7.07
CA LYS A 53 -5.27 5.49 6.78
C LYS A 53 -4.91 4.58 5.60
N LEU A 54 -4.41 5.16 4.51
CA LEU A 54 -4.02 4.40 3.32
C LEU A 54 -2.84 3.46 3.59
N GLU A 55 -1.86 3.87 4.40
CA GLU A 55 -0.74 3.02 4.81
C GLU A 55 -1.22 1.78 5.56
N LYS A 56 -2.16 1.95 6.50
CA LYS A 56 -2.79 0.79 7.17
C LYS A 56 -3.54 -0.10 6.19
N GLU A 57 -4.32 0.48 5.28
CA GLU A 57 -5.06 -0.28 4.27
C GLU A 57 -4.14 -1.03 3.31
N VAL A 58 -2.98 -0.46 2.95
CA VAL A 58 -2.01 -1.11 2.07
C VAL A 58 -1.37 -2.31 2.75
N GLU A 59 -1.07 -2.20 4.04
CA GLU A 59 -0.52 -3.31 4.82
C GLU A 59 -1.51 -4.48 4.88
N ASP A 60 -2.76 -4.18 5.19
CA ASP A 60 -3.85 -5.16 5.21
C ASP A 60 -4.04 -5.81 3.82
N ALA A 61 -4.03 -4.99 2.76
CA ALA A 61 -4.16 -5.48 1.38
C ALA A 61 -2.98 -6.35 0.95
N LYS A 62 -1.75 -6.01 1.34
CA LYS A 62 -0.54 -6.83 1.08
C LYS A 62 -0.64 -8.18 1.79
N ARG A 63 -1.05 -8.20 3.06
CA ARG A 63 -1.25 -9.44 3.80
C ARG A 63 -2.31 -10.34 3.15
N ILE A 64 -3.41 -9.75 2.68
CA ILE A 64 -4.44 -10.48 1.93
C ILE A 64 -3.90 -11.01 0.60
N ALA A 65 -3.12 -10.21 -0.13
CA ALA A 65 -2.51 -10.63 -1.40
C ALA A 65 -1.59 -11.84 -1.21
N VAL A 66 -0.70 -11.80 -0.22
CA VAL A 66 0.19 -12.92 0.13
C VAL A 66 -0.61 -14.17 0.51
N LYS A 67 -1.67 -14.02 1.30
CA LYS A 67 -2.53 -15.15 1.66
C LYS A 67 -3.19 -15.76 0.43
N LYS A 68 -3.78 -14.94 -0.44
CA LYS A 68 -4.45 -15.41 -1.66
C LYS A 68 -3.49 -16.03 -2.67
N GLU A 69 -2.26 -15.53 -2.75
CA GLU A 69 -1.19 -16.14 -3.54
C GLU A 69 -0.85 -17.54 -3.03
N LYS A 70 -0.71 -17.71 -1.70
CA LYS A 70 -0.49 -19.03 -1.09
C LYS A 70 -1.65 -19.99 -1.34
N ASP A 71 -2.89 -19.52 -1.20
CA ASP A 71 -4.08 -20.33 -1.50
C ASP A 71 -4.09 -20.78 -2.97
N ALA A 72 -3.74 -19.88 -3.90
CA ALA A 72 -3.62 -20.17 -5.32
C ALA A 72 -2.52 -21.20 -5.61
N GLN A 73 -1.36 -21.11 -4.95
CA GLN A 73 -0.28 -22.09 -5.08
C GLN A 73 -0.75 -23.48 -4.63
N VAL A 74 -1.36 -23.57 -3.45
CA VAL A 74 -1.89 -24.84 -2.93
C VAL A 74 -2.91 -25.44 -3.89
N SER A 75 -3.87 -24.65 -4.38
CA SER A 75 -4.87 -25.15 -5.31
C SER A 75 -4.27 -25.55 -6.67
N ALA A 76 -3.21 -24.88 -7.13
CA ALA A 76 -2.47 -25.27 -8.32
C ALA A 76 -1.78 -26.64 -8.14
N ASP A 77 -1.11 -26.85 -7.00
CA ASP A 77 -0.47 -28.14 -6.68
C ASP A 77 -1.49 -29.27 -6.58
N GLU A 78 -2.65 -29.01 -5.94
CA GLU A 78 -3.76 -29.96 -5.88
C GLU A 78 -4.30 -30.31 -7.27
N ASN A 79 -4.38 -29.34 -8.18
CA ASN A 79 -4.79 -29.54 -9.56
C ASN A 79 -3.79 -30.41 -10.32
N VAL A 80 -2.49 -30.12 -10.19
CA VAL A 80 -1.42 -30.93 -10.80
C VAL A 80 -1.47 -32.37 -10.30
N SER A 81 -1.66 -32.57 -8.98
CA SER A 81 -1.80 -33.91 -8.40
C SER A 81 -3.03 -34.65 -8.92
N ALA A 82 -4.17 -33.97 -9.02
CA ALA A 82 -5.40 -34.58 -9.55
C ALA A 82 -5.31 -34.90 -11.04
N ALA A 83 -4.68 -34.02 -11.84
CA ALA A 83 -4.42 -34.25 -13.25
C ALA A 83 -3.48 -35.44 -13.47
N SER A 84 -2.42 -35.56 -12.66
CA SER A 84 -1.49 -36.69 -12.71
C SER A 84 -2.19 -38.01 -12.41
N LYS A 85 -3.08 -38.04 -11.40
CA LYS A 85 -3.88 -39.22 -11.06
C LYS A 85 -4.88 -39.59 -12.16
N LEU A 86 -5.48 -38.61 -12.83
CA LEU A 86 -6.34 -38.86 -13.97
C LEU A 86 -5.55 -39.38 -15.17
N ASN A 87 -4.34 -38.84 -15.42
CA ASN A 87 -3.51 -39.26 -16.55
C ASN A 87 -3.17 -40.76 -16.50
N ASN A 88 -2.94 -41.30 -15.29
CA ASN A 88 -2.69 -42.72 -15.09
C ASN A 88 -3.94 -43.61 -15.29
N ASP A 89 -5.13 -43.02 -15.24
CA ASP A 89 -6.42 -43.71 -15.30
C ASP A 89 -7.43 -42.90 -16.11
N ALA A 90 -7.09 -42.61 -17.36
CA ALA A 90 -7.76 -41.59 -18.18
C ALA A 90 -9.26 -41.83 -18.41
N LEU A 91 -9.72 -43.08 -18.31
CA LEU A 91 -11.11 -43.47 -18.50
C LEU A 91 -11.94 -43.43 -17.20
N ASP A 92 -11.31 -43.18 -16.04
CA ASP A 92 -12.00 -43.10 -14.75
C ASP A 92 -12.79 -41.78 -14.62
N LYS A 93 -14.11 -41.89 -14.76
CA LYS A 93 -15.07 -40.78 -14.65
C LYS A 93 -14.99 -40.04 -13.30
N THR A 94 -14.67 -40.74 -12.21
CA THR A 94 -14.57 -40.14 -10.87
C THR A 94 -13.30 -39.31 -10.75
N LYS A 95 -12.16 -39.82 -11.25
CA LYS A 95 -10.90 -39.06 -11.33
C LYS A 95 -11.06 -37.85 -12.24
N ALA A 96 -11.74 -37.99 -13.37
CA ALA A 96 -12.01 -36.89 -14.30
C ALA A 96 -12.80 -35.76 -13.63
N ARG A 97 -13.87 -36.10 -12.89
CA ARG A 97 -14.66 -35.13 -12.11
C ARG A 97 -13.83 -34.43 -11.03
N LYS A 98 -12.99 -35.18 -10.31
CA LYS A 98 -12.10 -34.60 -9.27
C LYS A 98 -11.08 -33.63 -9.87
N ALA A 99 -10.40 -34.02 -10.96
CA ALA A 99 -9.45 -33.16 -11.66
C ALA A 99 -10.13 -31.87 -12.14
N ARG A 100 -11.31 -31.97 -12.78
CA ARG A 100 -12.08 -30.79 -13.20
C ARG A 100 -12.42 -29.86 -12.04
N LYS A 101 -12.83 -30.40 -10.89
CA LYS A 101 -13.14 -29.59 -9.69
C LYS A 101 -11.90 -28.86 -9.17
N LYS A 102 -10.74 -29.54 -9.11
CA LYS A 102 -9.49 -28.94 -8.67
C LYS A 102 -8.98 -27.88 -9.66
N ALA A 103 -9.10 -28.12 -10.96
CA ALA A 103 -8.79 -27.14 -12.00
C ALA A 103 -9.63 -25.87 -11.86
N SER A 104 -10.95 -26.01 -11.66
CA SER A 104 -11.83 -24.85 -11.44
C SER A 104 -11.42 -24.05 -10.21
N LYS A 105 -11.18 -24.73 -9.09
CA LYS A 105 -10.74 -24.08 -7.84
C LYS A 105 -9.41 -23.35 -8.01
N ALA A 106 -8.42 -23.97 -8.67
CA ALA A 106 -7.15 -23.33 -8.98
C ALA A 106 -7.31 -22.08 -9.84
N ALA A 107 -8.21 -22.10 -10.82
CA ALA A 107 -8.50 -20.93 -11.66
C ALA A 107 -9.14 -19.79 -10.85
N ASP A 108 -10.08 -20.11 -9.95
CA ASP A 108 -10.74 -19.14 -9.09
C ASP A 108 -9.77 -18.52 -8.08
N ASP A 109 -8.97 -19.34 -7.39
CA ASP A 109 -7.97 -18.86 -6.42
C ASP A 109 -6.89 -18.01 -7.10
N ALA A 110 -6.44 -18.40 -8.31
CA ALA A 110 -5.51 -17.59 -9.09
C ALA A 110 -6.10 -16.24 -9.50
N LYS A 111 -7.40 -16.19 -9.85
CA LYS A 111 -8.11 -14.94 -10.16
C LYS A 111 -8.21 -14.04 -8.92
N ASP A 112 -8.52 -14.62 -7.77
CA ASP A 112 -8.57 -13.92 -6.48
C ASP A 112 -7.21 -13.34 -6.09
N ALA A 113 -6.13 -14.12 -6.22
CA ALA A 113 -4.76 -13.66 -5.98
C ALA A 113 -4.42 -12.44 -6.86
N ARG A 114 -4.72 -12.50 -8.15
CA ARG A 114 -4.51 -11.37 -9.08
C ARG A 114 -5.31 -10.14 -8.67
N LYS A 115 -6.56 -10.29 -8.25
CA LYS A 115 -7.40 -9.16 -7.78
C LYS A 115 -6.83 -8.54 -6.51
N ALA A 116 -6.40 -9.36 -5.55
CA ALA A 116 -5.81 -8.89 -4.31
C ALA A 116 -4.51 -8.13 -4.55
N ALA A 117 -3.62 -8.66 -5.40
CA ALA A 117 -2.39 -7.98 -5.81
C ALA A 117 -2.67 -6.64 -6.52
N LYS A 118 -3.66 -6.60 -7.43
CA LYS A 118 -4.09 -5.34 -8.07
C LYS A 118 -4.62 -4.32 -7.08
N LYS A 119 -5.37 -4.75 -6.06
CA LYS A 119 -5.87 -3.85 -5.00
C LYS A 119 -4.71 -3.26 -4.19
N ALA A 120 -3.75 -4.09 -3.77
CA ALA A 120 -2.56 -3.62 -3.05
C ALA A 120 -1.79 -2.59 -3.87
N LYS A 121 -1.53 -2.88 -5.15
CA LYS A 121 -0.84 -1.95 -6.07
C LYS A 121 -1.60 -0.64 -6.27
N LYS A 122 -2.94 -0.68 -6.36
CA LYS A 122 -3.75 0.53 -6.49
C LYS A 122 -3.62 1.43 -5.25
N LEU A 123 -3.62 0.84 -4.06
CA LEU A 123 -3.43 1.57 -2.81
C LEU A 123 -2.02 2.17 -2.71
N GLU A 124 -0.98 1.45 -3.13
CA GLU A 124 0.39 1.99 -3.22
C GLU A 124 0.48 3.20 -4.16
N ASN A 125 -0.18 3.13 -5.32
CA ASN A 125 -0.24 4.26 -6.26
C ASN A 125 -0.98 5.47 -5.66
N ASN A 126 -2.05 5.22 -4.90
CA ASN A 126 -2.77 6.27 -4.18
C ASN A 126 -1.89 6.94 -3.13
N ILE A 127 -1.14 6.15 -2.35
CA ILE A 127 -0.15 6.65 -1.38
C ILE A 127 0.88 7.52 -2.08
N SER A 128 1.51 7.04 -3.16
CA SER A 128 2.50 7.82 -3.91
C SER A 128 1.93 9.13 -4.44
N SER A 129 0.69 9.11 -4.94
CA SER A 129 0.00 10.31 -5.43
C SER A 129 -0.31 11.29 -4.29
N LEU A 130 -0.68 10.78 -3.12
CA LEU A 130 -0.96 11.59 -1.94
C LEU A 130 0.32 12.20 -1.34
N GLN A 131 1.43 11.47 -1.34
CA GLN A 131 2.74 11.97 -0.92
C GLN A 131 3.20 13.14 -1.79
N LYS A 132 3.05 13.04 -3.12
CA LYS A 132 3.34 14.16 -4.04
C LYS A 132 2.50 15.40 -3.72
N LYS A 133 1.20 15.19 -3.50
CA LYS A 133 0.24 16.22 -3.11
C LYS A 133 0.58 16.89 -1.77
N ILE A 134 1.06 16.12 -0.79
CA ILE A 134 1.56 16.63 0.49
C ILE A 134 2.80 17.49 0.26
N GLN A 135 3.77 17.00 -0.52
CA GLN A 135 5.00 17.74 -0.83
C GLN A 135 4.71 19.06 -1.57
N GLU A 136 3.77 19.07 -2.51
CA GLU A 136 3.30 20.28 -3.18
C GLU A 136 2.71 21.29 -2.18
N ASP A 137 1.86 20.83 -1.25
CA ASP A 137 1.27 21.69 -0.22
C ASP A 137 2.33 22.21 0.76
N GLU A 138 3.30 21.38 1.17
CA GLU A 138 4.42 21.79 2.04
C GLU A 138 5.32 22.83 1.37
N THR A 139 5.65 22.63 0.09
CA THR A 139 6.43 23.58 -0.71
C THR A 139 5.69 24.91 -0.82
N ARG A 140 4.39 24.86 -1.17
CA ARG A 140 3.55 26.05 -1.28
C ARG A 140 3.41 26.78 0.06
N LEU A 141 3.30 26.05 1.16
CA LEU A 141 3.25 26.63 2.51
C LEU A 141 4.57 27.33 2.85
N ALA A 142 5.70 26.69 2.57
CA ALA A 142 7.04 27.28 2.78
C ALA A 142 7.26 28.54 1.93
N GLU A 143 6.79 28.58 0.68
CA GLU A 143 6.84 29.77 -0.17
C GLU A 143 6.02 30.94 0.40
N MET A 144 4.88 30.67 1.05
CA MET A 144 4.04 31.70 1.66
C MET A 144 4.57 32.20 3.00
N THR A 145 5.26 31.36 3.77
CA THR A 145 5.77 31.70 5.11
C THR A 145 7.21 32.20 5.11
N HIS A 146 8.02 31.79 4.13
CA HIS A 146 9.43 32.18 3.99
C HIS A 146 9.75 32.58 2.53
N PRO A 147 9.32 33.77 2.08
CA PRO A 147 9.58 34.24 0.71
C PRO A 147 11.07 34.44 0.37
N ALA A 148 11.97 34.43 1.38
CA ALA A 148 13.40 34.67 1.23
C ALA A 148 14.22 33.48 0.64
N LEU A 149 13.61 32.31 0.42
CA LEU A 149 14.30 31.13 -0.14
C LEU A 149 14.38 31.13 -1.69
N LYS A 150 13.87 32.17 -2.36
CA LYS A 150 14.13 32.43 -3.79
C LYS A 150 15.46 33.16 -3.97
N LYS A 151 16.59 32.48 -3.78
CA LYS A 151 17.91 32.92 -4.27
C LYS A 151 18.68 31.74 -4.83
#